data_AF-A0A9D2IR76-F1
#
_entry.id   AF-A0A9D2IR76-F1
#
_cell.length_a   1.000
_cell.length_b   1.000
_cell.length_c   1.000
_cell.angle_alpha   90.00
_cell.angle_beta   90.00
_cell.angle_gamma   90.00
#
_symmetry.space_group_name_H-M   'P 1'
#
loop_
_entity.id
_entity.type
_entity.pdbx_description
1 polymer ?
#
loop_
_entity_poly.entity_id
_entity_poly.type
_entity_poly.pdbx_seq_one_letter_code
_entity_poly.pdbx_strand_id
1 'polypeptide(L)'
;MNSKHRRRAKRGAALGAAALMLLSCLTGCSGGIKGVGGTAIDTPEEGAYDFTAAWVKEKSDFEVGDESWRLGTLGGLSAKITTGDFAGTGAWYTGELPANWVMHVTVSLDGVDGAANAAVLFGQDETDAALSLAVERDAEGKLRVSLRQGEADLVTTDWVKAEDTEISCILDNNSEDGSLRLYATGDEKLQYSVQTDPLDEGVRSRLKTFAFSADKSGVGFSQIAMDIMLYREGTLKTYAVKAMQDIFDNFWEGKPEEGYFTNVTQSMVWEYGMAMLMLETMYEATGDELYKTYVASEWAFMQQQFTDEEIARPGVAPNIACDDAAWNAMTLMVIYRLTGDQHALKLAGDVVRNSYEYWKDGSVENGIWYRLDENGEPIENIKSVYAAGLMLTALEYHEATKGTELVDPQLYTDTLALYNWTEEHLRRSGTKTYGDMTVTADDNLYFCDFVEEGHDSRPYGPVGGNTEGGIGEAGSCSALFGNMGMAAINAKLYAMTEEKEYREKAVATANSLAGSVYNNAGVLLNDRDAWTNAAFVRYWVKDVLTLDGVEAENIDLIKNTALSIAVRCRTDEGFYRAEWSGGNQWTLTGETTPDQLTTTATSAHMIAAGALAEKLGMLS
;
A
#
# COMPACT_ATOMS: atom_id res chain seq x y z
N MET A 1 -67.96 16.27 -3.67
CA MET A 1 -68.93 17.38 -3.75
C MET A 1 -68.88 18.17 -2.44
N ASN A 2 -68.87 19.51 -2.52
CA ASN A 2 -68.72 20.55 -1.47
C ASN A 2 -67.32 20.65 -0.84
N SER A 3 -66.40 21.56 -1.16
CA SER A 3 -66.37 22.97 -1.64
C SER A 3 -66.49 24.07 -0.56
N LYS A 4 -65.44 24.93 -0.50
CA LYS A 4 -65.32 26.37 -0.12
C LYS A 4 -64.41 26.63 1.11
N HIS A 5 -63.17 27.14 0.97
CA HIS A 5 -62.64 28.48 0.58
C HIS A 5 -62.66 29.58 1.67
N ARG A 6 -61.43 30.03 2.09
CA ARG A 6 -60.91 31.43 2.26
C ARG A 6 -59.60 31.39 3.10
N ARG A 7 -58.37 31.66 2.58
CA ARG A 7 -57.63 32.95 2.39
C ARG A 7 -57.80 33.93 3.57
N ARG A 8 -56.77 34.51 4.24
CA ARG A 8 -55.51 35.13 3.77
C ARG A 8 -54.57 35.60 4.95
N ALA A 9 -53.25 35.49 4.75
CA ALA A 9 -52.10 36.39 5.10
C ALA A 9 -51.77 36.74 6.59
N LYS A 10 -50.54 36.93 7.10
CA LYS A 10 -49.23 37.43 6.59
C LYS A 10 -48.04 37.04 7.53
N ARG A 11 -46.85 36.84 6.92
CA ARG A 11 -45.47 37.26 7.28
C ARG A 11 -44.70 36.71 8.50
N GLY A 12 -43.46 36.28 8.20
CA GLY A 12 -42.27 36.13 9.09
C GLY A 12 -41.64 34.74 8.97
N ALA A 13 -40.77 34.46 7.99
CA ALA A 13 -39.29 34.41 8.10
C ALA A 13 -38.80 33.35 9.10
N ALA A 14 -37.88 32.41 8.87
CA ALA A 14 -36.99 31.95 7.78
C ALA A 14 -36.53 30.53 8.24
N LEU A 15 -36.13 29.55 7.44
CA LEU A 15 -34.84 29.38 6.75
C LEU A 15 -34.77 27.91 6.27
N GLY A 16 -34.08 27.68 5.15
CA GLY A 16 -33.35 26.43 4.90
C GLY A 16 -34.05 25.35 4.07
N ALA A 17 -34.00 25.47 2.74
CA ALA A 17 -33.67 24.38 1.81
C ALA A 17 -33.74 24.86 0.35
N ALA A 18 -32.83 24.34 -0.46
CA ALA A 18 -32.78 24.36 -1.92
C ALA A 18 -32.48 25.71 -2.60
N ALA A 19 -31.28 25.82 -3.14
CA ALA A 19 -31.05 25.83 -4.59
C ALA A 19 -29.56 26.04 -4.89
N LEU A 20 -28.95 25.19 -5.73
CA LEU A 20 -28.48 25.57 -7.06
C LEU A 20 -27.81 24.37 -7.75
N MET A 21 -28.50 23.79 -8.73
CA MET A 21 -27.86 23.24 -9.92
C MET A 21 -27.88 24.33 -11.00
N LEU A 22 -26.83 24.30 -11.84
CA LEU A 22 -26.69 24.93 -13.16
C LEU A 22 -26.48 26.44 -13.25
N LEU A 23 -25.21 26.82 -13.45
CA LEU A 23 -24.83 27.67 -14.58
C LEU A 23 -23.38 27.40 -14.99
N SER A 24 -23.23 26.83 -16.18
CA SER A 24 -21.99 26.65 -16.91
C SER A 24 -21.66 27.90 -17.75
N CYS A 25 -20.36 28.01 -18.06
CA CYS A 25 -19.73 28.67 -19.22
C CYS A 25 -19.07 30.06 -19.05
N LEU A 26 -17.74 30.02 -19.27
CA LEU A 26 -16.83 31.01 -19.89
C LEU A 26 -16.39 32.17 -18.97
N THR A 27 -15.09 32.43 -18.71
CA THR A 27 -13.92 32.49 -19.61
C THR A 27 -12.59 32.45 -18.81
N GLY A 28 -11.51 31.90 -19.39
CA GLY A 28 -10.17 32.52 -19.28
C GLY A 28 -9.04 31.72 -18.63
N CYS A 29 -8.33 30.96 -19.47
CA CYS A 29 -6.88 30.72 -19.49
C CYS A 29 -6.04 30.94 -18.22
N SER A 30 -5.65 29.84 -17.58
CA SER A 30 -4.27 29.45 -17.23
C SER A 30 -4.36 28.27 -16.25
N GLY A 31 -4.44 27.06 -16.80
CA GLY A 31 -4.41 25.84 -16.00
C GLY A 31 -3.01 25.60 -15.47
N GLY A 32 -2.63 26.28 -14.40
CA GLY A 32 -1.48 25.89 -13.59
C GLY A 32 -1.89 24.66 -12.78
N ILE A 33 -1.28 23.52 -13.07
CA ILE A 33 -1.36 22.32 -12.24
C ILE A 33 -0.78 22.73 -10.87
N LYS A 34 -1.63 22.76 -9.83
CA LYS A 34 -1.14 22.88 -8.46
C LYS A 34 -0.55 21.52 -8.10
N GLY A 35 0.78 21.43 -8.08
CA GLY A 35 1.48 20.26 -7.55
C GLY A 35 0.92 19.91 -6.17
N VAL A 36 0.48 18.67 -6.01
CA VAL A 36 0.02 18.11 -4.73
C VAL A 36 1.29 17.82 -3.92
N GLY A 37 1.73 18.79 -3.12
CA GLY A 37 2.85 18.63 -2.20
C GLY A 37 2.37 17.97 -0.90
N GLY A 38 3.03 16.89 -0.48
CA GLY A 38 3.23 16.61 0.94
C GLY A 38 4.11 17.69 1.55
N THR A 39 4.11 17.81 2.87
CA THR A 39 4.49 19.07 3.51
C THR A 39 5.46 18.87 4.68
N ALA A 40 6.13 19.98 5.02
CA ALA A 40 7.37 20.02 5.77
C ALA A 40 7.23 19.40 7.16
N ILE A 41 8.10 18.42 7.45
CA ILE A 41 8.41 18.05 8.84
C ILE A 41 9.16 19.24 9.45
N ASP A 42 8.72 19.69 10.63
CA ASP A 42 9.45 20.70 11.41
C ASP A 42 10.93 20.33 11.53
N THR A 43 11.81 21.30 11.30
CA THR A 43 13.26 21.14 11.49
C THR A 43 13.53 20.59 12.89
N PRO A 44 14.20 19.45 13.02
CA PRO A 44 14.68 18.95 14.30
C PRO A 44 15.58 19.98 14.99
N GLU A 45 15.65 19.95 16.32
CA GLU A 45 16.51 20.86 17.08
C GLU A 45 17.95 20.87 16.55
N GLU A 46 18.54 22.06 16.54
CA GLU A 46 19.89 22.36 16.03
C GLU A 46 20.92 21.38 16.63
N GLY A 47 21.41 20.43 15.82
CA GLY A 47 22.41 19.43 16.23
C GLY A 47 22.02 17.95 16.03
N ALA A 48 20.84 17.63 15.50
CA ALA A 48 20.40 16.23 15.35
C ALA A 48 20.84 15.50 14.06
N TYR A 49 21.43 16.18 13.07
CA TYR A 49 21.83 15.55 11.80
C TYR A 49 23.11 16.16 11.20
N ASP A 50 24.00 15.30 10.68
CA ASP A 50 25.27 15.68 10.02
C ASP A 50 25.10 16.16 8.56
N PHE A 51 23.89 16.15 8.00
CA PHE A 51 23.67 16.61 6.63
C PHE A 51 23.31 18.11 6.63
N THR A 52 24.21 18.91 6.05
CA THR A 52 23.87 20.28 5.67
C THR A 52 23.27 20.19 4.27
N ALA A 53 21.96 20.38 4.11
CA ALA A 53 21.42 20.75 2.81
C ALA A 53 21.97 22.14 2.50
N ALA A 54 23.16 22.18 1.91
CA ALA A 54 23.83 23.42 1.58
C ALA A 54 22.97 24.12 0.54
N TRP A 55 22.55 25.32 0.92
CA TRP A 55 22.10 26.38 0.04
C TRP A 55 22.78 26.29 -1.32
N VAL A 56 21.95 26.41 -2.35
CA VAL A 56 22.38 26.65 -3.73
C VAL A 56 23.58 27.60 -3.73
N LYS A 57 24.67 27.14 -4.36
CA LYS A 57 25.95 27.85 -4.45
C LYS A 57 25.68 29.26 -5.00
N GLU A 58 25.78 30.24 -4.11
CA GLU A 58 25.58 31.67 -4.33
C GLU A 58 24.24 32.14 -4.95
N LYS A 59 23.41 32.77 -4.12
CA LYS A 59 22.21 33.55 -4.50
C LYS A 59 22.46 34.62 -5.59
N SER A 60 23.71 34.95 -5.90
CA SER A 60 24.10 35.90 -6.96
C SER A 60 24.09 35.30 -8.37
N ASP A 61 24.04 33.97 -8.52
CA ASP A 61 23.97 33.32 -9.83
C ASP A 61 22.51 33.16 -10.33
N PHE A 62 21.53 33.46 -9.47
CA PHE A 62 20.12 33.55 -9.84
C PHE A 62 19.76 35.02 -10.02
N GLU A 63 19.24 35.38 -11.19
CA GLU A 63 18.58 36.67 -11.34
C GLU A 63 17.45 36.76 -10.31
N VAL A 64 17.57 37.72 -9.39
CA VAL A 64 16.57 38.00 -8.35
C VAL A 64 15.24 38.31 -9.04
N GLY A 65 14.37 37.29 -9.16
CA GLY A 65 13.11 37.36 -9.89
C GLY A 65 12.63 36.06 -10.54
N ASP A 66 13.43 34.99 -10.55
CA ASP A 66 13.04 33.73 -11.21
C ASP A 66 12.16 32.84 -10.31
N GLU A 67 10.84 32.83 -10.55
CA GLU A 67 9.83 32.04 -9.82
C GLU A 67 9.74 30.56 -10.30
N SER A 68 10.61 30.14 -11.23
CA SER A 68 10.49 28.89 -12.01
C SER A 68 11.04 27.62 -11.34
N TRP A 69 11.82 27.75 -10.27
CA TRP A 69 12.38 26.61 -9.53
C TRP A 69 11.92 26.66 -8.08
N ARG A 70 11.29 25.56 -7.62
CA ARG A 70 10.87 25.43 -6.24
C ARG A 70 11.61 24.24 -5.64
N LEU A 71 12.57 24.53 -4.76
CA LEU A 71 13.01 23.53 -3.81
C LEU A 71 11.78 23.18 -2.96
N GLY A 72 11.32 21.93 -3.06
CA GLY A 72 10.30 21.41 -2.17
C GLY A 72 10.87 21.31 -0.75
N THR A 73 9.96 21.14 0.19
CA THR A 73 10.23 21.06 1.63
C THR A 73 11.37 20.09 1.96
N LEU A 74 12.35 20.56 2.73
CA LEU A 74 13.31 19.71 3.45
C LEU A 74 12.64 19.29 4.76
N GLY A 75 12.26 18.02 4.88
CA GLY A 75 11.61 17.47 6.07
C GLY A 75 12.32 16.19 6.51
N GLY A 76 13.04 16.25 7.63
CA GLY A 76 13.74 15.09 8.18
C GLY A 76 14.78 14.47 7.22
N LEU A 77 14.76 13.14 7.05
CA LEU A 77 15.65 12.35 6.20
C LEU A 77 15.25 12.37 4.70
N SER A 78 14.53 13.39 4.24
CA SER A 78 14.06 13.47 2.84
C SER A 78 14.22 14.84 2.22
N ALA A 79 14.42 14.87 0.90
CA ALA A 79 14.49 16.10 0.11
C ALA A 79 13.63 15.97 -1.14
N LYS A 80 12.69 16.91 -1.34
CA LYS A 80 11.89 17.04 -2.55
C LYS A 80 12.39 18.17 -3.44
N ILE A 81 12.64 17.91 -4.71
CA ILE A 81 13.03 18.93 -5.70
C ILE A 81 12.02 18.90 -6.85
N THR A 82 11.49 20.06 -7.25
CA THR A 82 10.53 20.17 -8.36
C THR A 82 10.96 21.24 -9.35
N THR A 83 11.07 20.87 -10.62
CA THR A 83 11.43 21.79 -11.73
C THR A 83 10.15 22.32 -12.40
N GLY A 84 10.12 23.60 -12.79
CA GLY A 84 9.02 24.19 -13.56
C GLY A 84 9.21 24.14 -15.08
N ASP A 85 8.25 24.71 -15.83
CA ASP A 85 8.02 24.66 -17.30
C ASP A 85 9.16 25.18 -18.23
N PHE A 86 10.45 25.06 -17.90
CA PHE A 86 11.52 25.58 -18.76
C PHE A 86 12.66 24.59 -19.07
N ALA A 87 13.01 24.58 -20.36
CA ALA A 87 14.17 23.93 -20.93
C ALA A 87 15.46 24.65 -20.46
N GLY A 88 16.08 24.15 -19.40
CA GLY A 88 17.35 24.65 -18.88
C GLY A 88 17.99 23.69 -17.88
N THR A 89 19.32 23.53 -17.95
CA THR A 89 20.16 22.90 -16.91
C THR A 89 20.15 23.79 -15.67
N GLY A 90 19.62 23.35 -14.53
CA GLY A 90 19.50 24.28 -13.40
C GLY A 90 18.93 23.82 -12.07
N ALA A 91 19.23 22.62 -11.59
CA ALA A 91 19.16 22.36 -10.16
C ALA A 91 20.39 21.56 -9.70
N TRP A 92 20.98 21.99 -8.58
CA TRP A 92 22.22 21.46 -8.03
C TRP A 92 21.99 21.15 -6.57
N TYR A 93 22.22 19.90 -6.18
CA TYR A 93 22.31 19.53 -4.77
C TYR A 93 23.78 19.29 -4.42
N THR A 94 24.29 20.09 -3.50
CA THR A 94 25.73 20.13 -3.19
C THR A 94 26.07 19.53 -1.82
N GLY A 95 25.13 18.86 -1.15
CA GLY A 95 25.41 18.08 0.06
C GLY A 95 25.93 16.69 -0.29
N GLU A 96 26.89 16.14 0.47
CA GLU A 96 27.21 14.72 0.36
C GLU A 96 25.99 13.90 0.81
N LEU A 97 25.40 13.13 -0.11
CA LEU A 97 24.45 12.09 0.25
C LEU A 97 25.14 11.06 1.15
N PRO A 98 24.40 10.45 2.09
CA PRO A 98 24.91 9.30 2.83
C PRO A 98 25.30 8.17 1.87
N ALA A 99 26.07 7.21 2.38
CA ALA A 99 26.51 6.06 1.59
C ALA A 99 25.33 5.32 0.93
N ASN A 100 24.19 5.26 1.65
CA ASN A 100 23.01 4.53 1.24
C ASN A 100 21.79 5.48 1.14
N TRP A 101 21.02 5.37 0.07
CA TRP A 101 19.84 6.15 -0.24
C TRP A 101 18.94 5.41 -1.23
N VAL A 102 17.65 5.74 -1.17
CA VAL A 102 16.66 5.38 -2.19
C VAL A 102 16.16 6.68 -2.80
N MET A 103 16.17 6.79 -4.11
CA MET A 103 15.74 7.98 -4.83
C MET A 103 14.53 7.63 -5.66
N HIS A 104 13.44 8.36 -5.46
CA HIS A 104 12.27 8.29 -6.32
C HIS A 104 12.24 9.51 -7.24
N VAL A 105 12.19 9.28 -8.55
CA VAL A 105 12.13 10.30 -9.59
C VAL A 105 10.82 10.15 -10.33
N THR A 106 10.03 11.21 -10.39
CA THR A 106 8.82 11.29 -11.22
C THR A 106 9.06 12.27 -12.35
N VAL A 107 8.72 11.87 -13.57
CA VAL A 107 8.94 12.63 -14.80
C VAL A 107 7.61 12.74 -15.55
N SER A 108 7.07 13.96 -15.66
CA SER A 108 5.80 14.22 -16.33
C SER A 108 6.02 14.85 -17.71
N LEU A 109 5.31 14.35 -18.71
CA LEU A 109 5.49 14.57 -20.17
C LEU A 109 4.31 15.33 -20.81
N ASP A 110 3.48 16.01 -20.02
CA ASP A 110 2.18 16.52 -20.48
C ASP A 110 2.26 17.44 -21.71
N GLY A 111 1.47 17.11 -22.74
CA GLY A 111 1.09 18.05 -23.80
C GLY A 111 2.12 18.27 -24.92
N VAL A 112 3.04 17.33 -25.15
CA VAL A 112 4.15 17.55 -26.08
C VAL A 112 4.15 16.59 -27.27
N ASP A 113 4.52 17.06 -28.47
CA ASP A 113 4.87 16.25 -29.65
C ASP A 113 6.38 16.36 -29.92
N GLY A 114 7.06 15.23 -30.20
CA GLY A 114 8.47 15.21 -30.60
C GLY A 114 9.41 14.49 -29.62
N ALA A 115 10.69 14.45 -29.98
CA ALA A 115 11.72 13.80 -29.16
C ALA A 115 12.13 14.69 -27.98
N ALA A 116 12.35 14.09 -26.81
CA ALA A 116 12.73 14.78 -25.58
C ALA A 116 13.64 13.89 -24.71
N ASN A 117 14.44 14.50 -23.84
CA ASN A 117 15.26 13.78 -22.86
C ASN A 117 15.31 14.56 -21.53
N ALA A 118 15.05 13.87 -20.43
CA ALA A 118 15.22 14.35 -19.07
C ALA A 118 16.15 13.41 -18.32
N ALA A 119 17.12 13.94 -17.58
CA ALA A 119 18.07 13.13 -16.85
C ALA A 119 18.43 13.70 -15.46
N VAL A 120 18.54 12.79 -14.50
CA VAL A 120 19.23 13.01 -13.22
C VAL A 120 20.67 12.56 -13.40
N LEU A 121 21.63 13.47 -13.18
CA LEU A 121 23.06 13.25 -13.34
C LEU A 121 23.70 13.09 -11.95
N PHE A 122 24.54 12.08 -11.74
CA PHE A 122 25.25 11.87 -10.48
C PHE A 122 26.72 12.26 -10.63
N GLY A 123 27.12 13.31 -9.94
CA GLY A 123 28.42 13.97 -10.03
C GLY A 123 28.31 15.43 -9.61
N GLN A 124 29.44 16.13 -9.50
CA GLN A 124 29.42 17.53 -9.07
C GLN A 124 28.79 18.46 -10.11
N ASP A 125 28.91 18.10 -11.40
CA ASP A 125 28.36 18.78 -12.57
C ASP A 125 28.21 17.85 -13.77
N GLU A 126 27.64 18.35 -14.88
CA GLU A 126 27.46 17.60 -16.13
C GLU A 126 28.78 17.07 -16.71
N THR A 127 29.90 17.73 -16.47
CA THR A 127 31.23 17.29 -16.92
C THR A 127 31.89 16.29 -15.97
N ASP A 128 31.43 16.21 -14.72
CA ASP A 128 31.84 15.26 -13.68
C ASP A 128 30.85 14.11 -13.49
N ALA A 129 29.70 14.15 -14.17
CA ALA A 129 28.65 13.14 -14.09
C ALA A 129 29.21 11.76 -14.43
N ALA A 130 29.28 10.90 -13.42
CA ALA A 130 29.72 9.53 -13.58
C ALA A 130 28.56 8.58 -13.89
N LEU A 131 27.34 8.96 -13.51
CA LEU A 131 26.13 8.21 -13.77
C LEU A 131 25.01 9.15 -14.25
N SER A 132 24.08 8.65 -15.05
CA SER A 132 22.82 9.36 -15.34
C SER A 132 21.64 8.40 -15.39
N LEU A 133 20.52 8.80 -14.79
CA LEU A 133 19.21 8.19 -14.99
C LEU A 133 18.43 9.07 -15.97
N ALA A 134 18.19 8.57 -17.17
CA ALA A 134 17.56 9.30 -18.26
C ALA A 134 16.20 8.70 -18.63
N VAL A 135 15.23 9.56 -18.89
CA VAL A 135 13.94 9.26 -19.50
C VAL A 135 13.90 9.96 -20.85
N GLU A 136 13.82 9.17 -21.91
CA GLU A 136 13.89 9.62 -23.29
C GLU A 136 12.56 9.36 -23.99
N ARG A 137 12.18 10.29 -24.86
CA ARG A 137 11.03 10.18 -25.77
C ARG A 137 11.51 10.33 -27.20
N ASP A 138 11.06 9.45 -28.09
CA ASP A 138 11.34 9.56 -29.52
C ASP A 138 10.29 10.42 -30.25
N ALA A 139 10.52 10.68 -31.54
CA ALA A 139 9.59 11.46 -32.36
C ALA A 139 8.23 10.77 -32.61
N GLU A 140 8.12 9.47 -32.36
CA GLU A 140 6.88 8.69 -32.46
C GLU A 140 6.12 8.64 -31.12
N GLY A 141 6.68 9.25 -30.08
CA GLY A 141 6.13 9.27 -28.73
C GLY A 141 6.39 8.00 -27.92
N LYS A 142 7.35 7.17 -28.32
CA LYS A 142 7.82 6.05 -27.50
C LYS A 142 8.77 6.56 -26.44
N LEU A 143 8.77 5.90 -25.29
CA LEU A 143 9.54 6.20 -24.11
C LEU A 143 10.59 5.12 -23.87
N ARG A 144 11.69 5.53 -23.26
CA ARG A 144 12.79 4.67 -22.84
C ARG A 144 13.40 5.18 -21.55
N VAL A 145 13.73 4.29 -20.63
CA VAL A 145 14.47 4.61 -19.41
C VAL A 145 15.85 3.99 -19.48
N SER A 146 16.88 4.78 -19.19
CA SER A 146 18.28 4.37 -19.26
C SER A 146 19.02 4.76 -17.98
N LEU A 147 19.82 3.84 -17.42
CA LEU A 147 20.86 4.14 -16.46
C LEU A 147 22.21 4.04 -17.17
N ARG A 148 22.98 5.13 -17.20
CA ARG A 148 24.23 5.22 -17.96
C ARG A 148 25.41 5.56 -17.07
N GLN A 149 26.58 5.05 -17.42
CA GLN A 149 27.87 5.48 -16.89
C GLN A 149 28.65 6.21 -17.99
N GLY A 150 28.59 7.55 -17.98
CA GLY A 150 28.99 8.36 -19.13
C GLY A 150 28.09 8.06 -20.35
N GLU A 151 28.70 7.63 -21.45
CA GLU A 151 27.99 7.24 -22.69
C GLU A 151 27.59 5.76 -22.73
N ALA A 152 28.05 4.95 -21.77
CA ALA A 152 27.74 3.52 -21.75
C ALA A 152 26.41 3.28 -21.02
N ASP A 153 25.46 2.63 -21.69
CA ASP A 153 24.25 2.11 -21.04
C ASP A 153 24.66 0.99 -20.09
N LEU A 154 24.51 1.20 -18.78
CA LEU A 154 24.58 0.10 -17.80
C LEU A 154 23.33 -0.77 -17.94
N VAL A 155 22.20 -0.09 -18.13
CA VAL A 155 20.86 -0.64 -18.14
C VAL A 155 20.00 0.24 -19.03
N THR A 156 19.16 -0.35 -19.87
CA THR A 156 18.22 0.41 -20.70
C THR A 156 17.00 -0.45 -21.05
N THR A 157 15.82 0.17 -21.01
CA THR A 157 14.59 -0.46 -21.48
C THR A 157 14.52 -0.47 -23.01
N ASP A 158 13.68 -1.35 -23.56
CA ASP A 158 13.23 -1.18 -24.94
C ASP A 158 12.39 0.11 -25.09
N TRP A 159 12.22 0.56 -26.34
CA TRP A 159 11.33 1.68 -26.66
C TRP A 159 9.87 1.23 -26.57
N VAL A 160 9.11 1.84 -25.65
CA VAL A 160 7.72 1.49 -25.38
C VAL A 160 6.80 2.65 -25.71
N LYS A 161 5.69 2.40 -26.41
CA LYS A 161 4.64 3.42 -26.57
C LYS A 161 3.74 3.42 -25.34
N ALA A 162 4.06 4.27 -24.36
CA ALA A 162 3.21 4.48 -23.19
C ALA A 162 2.09 5.48 -23.50
N GLU A 163 0.92 5.24 -22.92
CA GLU A 163 -0.23 6.15 -22.95
C GLU A 163 -0.17 7.16 -21.80
N ASP A 164 0.48 6.79 -20.70
CA ASP A 164 0.67 7.67 -19.56
C ASP A 164 1.73 8.74 -19.85
N THR A 165 1.49 9.95 -19.35
CA THR A 165 2.44 11.06 -19.44
C THR A 165 3.34 11.13 -18.23
N GLU A 166 3.11 10.33 -17.18
CA GLU A 166 3.96 10.29 -16.00
C GLU A 166 4.79 9.00 -15.93
N ILE A 167 6.09 9.15 -15.73
CA ILE A 167 7.03 8.04 -15.50
C ILE A 167 7.59 8.16 -14.09
N SER A 168 7.50 7.07 -13.33
CA SER A 168 8.01 6.90 -11.99
C SER A 168 9.24 5.99 -12.02
N CYS A 169 10.36 6.42 -11.44
CA CYS A 169 11.60 5.65 -11.36
C CYS A 169 12.13 5.60 -9.92
N ILE A 170 12.34 4.42 -9.36
CA ILE A 170 13.09 4.25 -8.10
C ILE A 170 14.50 3.76 -8.41
N LEU A 171 15.49 4.52 -7.95
CA LEU A 171 16.89 4.13 -7.95
C LEU A 171 17.35 3.89 -6.51
N ASP A 172 17.78 2.66 -6.22
CA ASP A 172 18.21 2.23 -4.90
C ASP A 172 19.69 1.84 -4.95
N ASN A 173 20.51 2.47 -4.10
CA ASN A 173 21.95 2.20 -4.02
C ASN A 173 22.35 1.36 -2.80
N ASN A 174 21.36 0.86 -2.05
CA ASN A 174 21.57 0.18 -0.76
C ASN A 174 21.91 -1.31 -0.91
N SER A 175 22.46 -1.73 -2.05
CA SER A 175 22.87 -3.12 -2.23
C SER A 175 24.23 -3.37 -1.57
N GLU A 176 24.33 -4.43 -0.76
CA GLU A 176 25.58 -4.82 -0.08
C GLU A 176 26.75 -5.05 -1.05
N ASP A 177 26.44 -5.55 -2.26
CA ASP A 177 27.44 -5.82 -3.30
C ASP A 177 27.89 -4.57 -4.07
N GLY A 178 27.29 -3.40 -3.79
CA GLY A 178 27.59 -2.14 -4.46
C GLY A 178 26.95 -1.96 -5.83
N SER A 179 25.98 -2.80 -6.20
CA SER A 179 25.12 -2.57 -7.37
C SER A 179 24.06 -1.50 -7.12
N LEU A 180 23.43 -1.02 -8.20
CA LEU A 180 22.22 -0.20 -8.17
C LEU A 180 21.03 -1.04 -8.62
N ARG A 181 19.87 -0.81 -8.00
CA ARG A 181 18.58 -1.34 -8.46
C ARG A 181 17.75 -0.22 -9.05
N LEU A 182 17.29 -0.38 -10.28
CA LEU A 182 16.40 0.56 -10.95
C LEU A 182 15.05 -0.12 -11.18
N TYR A 183 14.01 0.56 -10.71
CA TYR A 183 12.62 0.25 -11.00
C TYR A 183 12.05 1.42 -11.79
N ALA A 184 11.36 1.17 -12.90
CA ALA A 184 10.73 2.21 -13.71
C ALA A 184 9.31 1.79 -14.13
N THR A 185 8.37 2.74 -14.07
CA THR A 185 6.95 2.49 -14.33
C THR A 185 6.30 3.68 -15.02
N GLY A 186 5.48 3.42 -16.04
CA GLY A 186 4.54 4.36 -16.64
C GLY A 186 3.17 3.71 -16.71
N ASP A 187 2.61 3.53 -17.91
CA ASP A 187 1.45 2.64 -18.08
C ASP A 187 1.83 1.15 -17.97
N GLU A 188 0.83 0.27 -18.11
CA GLU A 188 1.00 -1.19 -18.13
C GLU A 188 2.08 -1.70 -19.09
N LYS A 189 2.46 -0.91 -20.11
CA LYS A 189 3.43 -1.30 -21.14
C LYS A 189 4.85 -0.94 -20.73
N LEU A 190 5.04 -0.02 -19.80
CA LEU A 190 6.33 0.41 -19.27
C LEU A 190 6.44 -0.01 -17.81
N GLN A 191 6.73 -1.28 -17.53
CA GLN A 191 7.15 -1.76 -16.21
C GLN A 191 8.51 -2.44 -16.32
N TYR A 192 9.46 -2.00 -15.51
CA TYR A 192 10.85 -2.44 -15.63
C TYR A 192 11.53 -2.50 -14.27
N SER A 193 12.26 -3.58 -14.02
CA SER A 193 13.09 -3.78 -12.82
C SER A 193 14.40 -4.43 -13.23
N VAL A 194 15.51 -3.95 -12.67
CA VAL A 194 16.84 -4.43 -12.99
C VAL A 194 17.84 -4.09 -11.91
N GLN A 195 18.82 -4.97 -11.72
CA GLN A 195 20.00 -4.74 -10.90
C GLN A 195 21.23 -4.62 -11.80
N THR A 196 22.07 -3.61 -11.57
CA THR A 196 23.33 -3.45 -12.28
C THR A 196 24.37 -4.45 -11.78
N ASP A 197 25.47 -4.63 -12.53
CA ASP A 197 26.69 -5.13 -11.91
C ASP A 197 27.19 -4.17 -10.81
N PRO A 198 28.00 -4.64 -9.84
CA PRO A 198 28.66 -3.78 -8.87
C PRO A 198 29.39 -2.61 -9.52
N LEU A 199 29.12 -1.40 -9.05
CA LEU A 199 29.78 -0.21 -9.56
C LEU A 199 31.22 -0.09 -9.07
N ASP A 200 32.11 0.42 -9.93
CA ASP A 200 33.46 0.80 -9.52
C ASP A 200 33.42 1.82 -8.36
N GLU A 201 34.33 1.68 -7.41
CA GLU A 201 34.43 2.58 -6.23
C GLU A 201 34.53 4.06 -6.64
N GLY A 202 35.18 4.35 -7.76
CA GLY A 202 35.27 5.70 -8.31
C GLY A 202 33.90 6.29 -8.69
N VAL A 203 33.00 5.47 -9.24
CA VAL A 203 31.62 5.87 -9.57
C VAL A 203 30.80 5.99 -8.30
N ARG A 204 30.88 4.99 -7.40
CA ARG A 204 30.17 5.00 -6.11
C ARG A 204 30.49 6.24 -5.28
N SER A 205 31.76 6.67 -5.26
CA SER A 205 32.17 7.87 -4.53
C SER A 205 31.53 9.17 -5.04
N ARG A 206 31.04 9.19 -6.29
CA ARG A 206 30.39 10.32 -6.95
C ARG A 206 28.86 10.29 -6.86
N LEU A 207 28.27 9.17 -6.44
CA LEU A 207 26.85 9.07 -6.10
C LEU A 207 26.45 9.91 -4.87
N LYS A 208 27.40 10.63 -4.29
CA LYS A 208 27.20 11.56 -3.19
C LYS A 208 26.64 12.91 -3.61
N THR A 209 26.67 13.24 -4.89
CA THR A 209 26.21 14.53 -5.42
C THR A 209 25.42 14.30 -6.70
N PHE A 210 24.47 15.18 -7.00
CA PHE A 210 23.70 15.10 -8.25
C PHE A 210 23.34 16.48 -8.80
N ALA A 211 23.12 16.50 -10.10
CA ALA A 211 22.68 17.64 -10.90
C ALA A 211 21.53 17.21 -11.82
N PHE A 212 20.72 18.17 -12.26
CA PHE A 212 19.63 17.90 -13.20
C PHE A 212 19.93 18.46 -14.58
N SER A 213 19.60 17.69 -15.61
CA SER A 213 19.64 18.13 -16.99
C SER A 213 18.35 17.75 -17.71
N ALA A 214 17.80 18.68 -18.47
CA ALA A 214 16.71 18.44 -19.41
C ALA A 214 17.09 19.10 -20.74
N ASP A 215 16.77 18.44 -21.86
CA ASP A 215 17.18 18.92 -23.18
C ASP A 215 16.64 20.34 -23.47
N LYS A 216 17.52 21.17 -24.04
CA LYS A 216 17.32 22.59 -24.35
C LYS A 216 16.49 22.82 -25.61
N SER A 217 16.00 21.76 -26.25
CA SER A 217 15.26 21.81 -27.51
C SER A 217 13.88 22.49 -27.40
N GLY A 218 13.44 22.85 -26.18
CA GLY A 218 12.22 23.64 -25.95
C GLY A 218 10.93 22.81 -26.02
N VAL A 219 11.05 21.50 -25.88
CA VAL A 219 10.01 20.50 -26.07
C VAL A 219 10.20 19.45 -24.96
N GLY A 220 9.21 19.19 -24.09
CA GLY A 220 9.14 17.83 -23.51
C GLY A 220 8.45 17.59 -22.17
N PHE A 221 8.84 18.30 -21.11
CA PHE A 221 8.53 17.89 -19.74
C PHE A 221 7.85 19.01 -18.96
N SER A 222 6.71 18.72 -18.36
CA SER A 222 5.97 19.65 -17.49
C SER A 222 6.54 19.68 -16.07
N GLN A 223 7.11 18.55 -15.61
CA GLN A 223 7.64 18.42 -14.26
C GLN A 223 8.69 17.30 -14.16
N ILE A 224 9.78 17.58 -13.44
CA ILE A 224 10.61 16.53 -12.83
C ILE A 224 10.52 16.73 -11.32
N ALA A 225 10.01 15.73 -10.62
CA ALA A 225 10.02 15.67 -9.17
C ALA A 225 11.00 14.59 -8.72
N MET A 226 11.74 14.87 -7.66
CA MET A 226 12.61 13.89 -7.05
C MET A 226 12.44 13.92 -5.54
N ASP A 227 12.14 12.77 -4.96
CA ASP A 227 12.08 12.52 -3.53
C ASP A 227 13.29 11.63 -3.17
N ILE A 228 14.28 12.20 -2.48
CA ILE A 228 15.41 11.41 -1.95
C ILE A 228 15.02 10.93 -0.56
N MET A 229 15.01 9.61 -0.38
CA MET A 229 14.75 8.94 0.87
C MET A 229 16.09 8.44 1.40
N LEU A 230 16.64 9.14 2.40
CA LEU A 230 17.88 8.70 3.01
C LEU A 230 17.61 7.44 3.83
N TYR A 231 18.37 6.38 3.57
CA TYR A 231 18.24 5.13 4.30
C TYR A 231 19.54 4.81 5.03
N ARG A 232 19.39 4.45 6.29
CA ARG A 232 20.41 3.82 7.13
C ARG A 232 19.72 2.89 8.11
N GLU A 233 20.41 1.88 8.60
CA GLU A 233 19.89 1.02 9.68
C GLU A 233 19.27 1.87 10.82
N GLY A 234 18.05 1.53 11.20
CA GLY A 234 17.20 2.22 12.18
C GLY A 234 16.30 3.31 11.60
N THR A 235 16.38 3.61 10.30
CA THR A 235 15.54 4.62 9.66
C THR A 235 14.08 4.19 9.63
N LEU A 236 13.80 2.95 9.22
CA LEU A 236 12.44 2.46 9.14
C LEU A 236 11.80 2.37 10.52
N LYS A 237 12.56 1.93 11.54
CA LYS A 237 12.10 2.01 12.93
C LYS A 237 11.72 3.44 13.35
N THR A 238 12.52 4.44 12.96
CA THR A 238 12.23 5.84 13.30
C THR A 238 10.93 6.31 12.64
N TYR A 239 10.73 6.01 11.36
CA TYR A 239 9.49 6.34 10.66
C TYR A 239 8.28 5.62 11.24
N ALA A 240 8.42 4.34 11.58
CA ALA A 240 7.34 3.56 12.17
C ALA A 240 6.92 4.08 13.56
N VAL A 241 7.89 4.49 14.40
CA VAL A 241 7.61 5.14 15.69
C VAL A 241 6.87 6.46 15.48
N LYS A 242 7.29 7.28 14.50
CA LYS A 242 6.59 8.54 14.19
C LYS A 242 5.17 8.30 13.67
N ALA A 243 4.99 7.36 12.74
CA ALA A 243 3.66 7.02 12.23
C ALA A 243 2.71 6.54 13.33
N MET A 244 3.22 5.74 14.28
CA MET A 244 2.43 5.30 15.43
C MET A 244 2.13 6.44 16.41
N GLN A 245 3.06 7.40 16.60
CA GLN A 245 2.76 8.62 17.36
C GLN A 245 1.65 9.43 16.70
N ASP A 246 1.70 9.58 15.38
CA ASP A 246 0.67 10.31 14.64
C ASP A 246 -0.70 9.62 14.72
N ILE A 247 -0.73 8.28 14.71
CA ILE A 247 -1.93 7.49 15.00
C ILE A 247 -2.49 7.84 16.38
N PHE A 248 -1.65 7.83 17.42
CA PHE A 248 -2.12 8.14 18.77
C PHE A 248 -2.57 9.61 18.92
N ASP A 249 -1.82 10.55 18.36
CA ASP A 249 -2.13 11.98 18.44
C ASP A 249 -3.49 12.31 17.81
N ASN A 250 -3.87 11.60 16.75
CA ASN A 250 -5.10 11.85 16.00
C ASN A 250 -6.28 10.98 16.40
N PHE A 251 -6.03 9.75 16.84
CA PHE A 251 -7.07 8.74 17.00
C PHE A 251 -7.16 8.16 18.41
N TRP A 252 -6.21 8.40 19.31
CA TRP A 252 -6.27 7.84 20.67
C TRP A 252 -6.81 8.85 21.68
N GLU A 253 -7.81 8.44 22.47
CA GLU A 253 -8.32 9.23 23.59
C GLU A 253 -7.91 8.59 24.92
N GLY A 254 -7.36 9.40 25.83
CA GLY A 254 -6.97 8.96 27.17
C GLY A 254 -5.50 8.56 27.30
N LYS A 255 -5.16 7.97 28.44
CA LYS A 255 -3.80 7.48 28.71
C LYS A 255 -3.61 6.07 28.15
N PRO A 256 -2.38 5.59 27.94
CA PRO A 256 -2.14 4.26 27.41
C PRO A 256 -2.87 3.14 28.16
N GLU A 257 -2.96 3.22 29.49
CA GLU A 257 -3.58 2.22 30.36
C GLU A 257 -5.12 2.24 30.43
N GLU A 258 -5.77 3.30 29.94
CA GLU A 258 -7.21 3.54 30.11
C GLU A 258 -7.91 4.02 28.83
N GLY A 259 -7.15 4.28 27.78
CA GLY A 259 -7.64 4.90 26.55
C GLY A 259 -8.19 3.91 25.53
N TYR A 260 -8.61 4.47 24.40
CA TYR A 260 -9.17 3.73 23.28
C TYR A 260 -9.06 4.53 21.97
N PHE A 261 -9.18 3.86 20.83
CA PHE A 261 -9.25 4.48 19.51
C PHE A 261 -10.61 5.15 19.26
N THR A 262 -10.56 6.30 18.61
CA THR A 262 -11.69 7.19 18.29
C THR A 262 -11.78 7.44 16.79
N ASN A 263 -12.78 8.22 16.37
CA ASN A 263 -13.09 8.48 14.97
C ASN A 263 -13.35 7.21 14.15
N VAL A 264 -14.09 6.31 14.77
CA VAL A 264 -14.49 5.00 14.26
C VAL A 264 -15.98 4.81 14.51
N THR A 265 -16.63 4.04 13.64
CA THR A 265 -17.99 3.57 13.85
C THR A 265 -17.96 2.57 15.00
N GLN A 266 -18.43 2.98 16.17
CA GLN A 266 -18.40 2.15 17.39
C GLN A 266 -19.16 0.81 17.28
N SER A 267 -19.87 0.57 16.19
CA SER A 267 -20.52 -0.71 15.91
C SER A 267 -19.68 -1.71 15.11
N MET A 268 -18.49 -1.34 14.61
CA MET A 268 -17.67 -2.18 13.73
C MET A 268 -16.28 -2.42 14.32
N VAL A 269 -15.98 -3.68 14.66
CA VAL A 269 -14.68 -4.05 15.28
C VAL A 269 -13.51 -3.89 14.32
N TRP A 270 -13.72 -4.14 13.01
CA TRP A 270 -12.63 -4.13 12.03
C TRP A 270 -11.94 -2.75 11.91
N GLU A 271 -12.65 -1.65 12.19
CA GLU A 271 -12.09 -0.31 12.09
C GLU A 271 -10.96 -0.09 13.11
N TYR A 272 -11.19 -0.51 14.35
CA TYR A 272 -10.16 -0.58 15.41
C TYR A 272 -9.09 -1.61 15.07
N GLY A 273 -9.53 -2.74 14.51
CA GLY A 273 -8.70 -3.89 14.18
C GLY A 273 -7.49 -3.54 13.33
N MET A 274 -7.65 -2.65 12.33
CA MET A 274 -6.54 -2.23 11.48
C MET A 274 -5.40 -1.57 12.26
N ALA A 275 -5.73 -0.73 13.25
CA ALA A 275 -4.74 -0.13 14.14
C ALA A 275 -4.15 -1.17 15.11
N MET A 276 -4.94 -2.13 15.60
CA MET A 276 -4.45 -3.20 16.47
C MET A 276 -3.47 -4.15 15.76
N LEU A 277 -3.69 -4.48 14.49
CA LEU A 277 -2.75 -5.25 13.67
C LEU A 277 -1.40 -4.51 13.53
N MET A 278 -1.43 -3.19 13.38
CA MET A 278 -0.22 -2.36 13.39
C MET A 278 0.48 -2.37 14.76
N LEU A 279 -0.26 -2.28 15.87
CA LEU A 279 0.32 -2.31 17.23
C LEU A 279 1.12 -3.59 17.50
N GLU A 280 0.62 -4.74 17.03
CA GLU A 280 1.38 -5.99 17.12
C GLU A 280 2.68 -5.93 16.32
N THR A 281 2.61 -5.42 15.10
CA THR A 281 3.78 -5.30 14.23
C THR A 281 4.82 -4.36 14.84
N MET A 282 4.37 -3.27 15.46
CA MET A 282 5.21 -2.34 16.19
C MET A 282 5.85 -2.97 17.42
N TYR A 283 5.12 -3.78 18.19
CA TYR A 283 5.69 -4.53 19.30
C TYR A 283 6.83 -5.44 18.84
N GLU A 284 6.64 -6.18 17.75
CA GLU A 284 7.68 -7.08 17.23
C GLU A 284 8.89 -6.31 16.65
N ALA A 285 8.65 -5.16 16.00
CA ALA A 285 9.71 -4.33 15.44
C ALA A 285 10.55 -3.62 16.53
N THR A 286 9.94 -3.18 17.63
CA THR A 286 10.62 -2.33 18.63
C THR A 286 10.93 -3.03 19.95
N GLY A 287 10.15 -4.03 20.34
CA GLY A 287 10.15 -4.64 21.68
C GLY A 287 9.52 -3.76 22.77
N ASP A 288 8.80 -2.70 22.42
CA ASP A 288 8.22 -1.77 23.38
C ASP A 288 6.91 -2.31 23.99
N GLU A 289 6.95 -2.66 25.28
CA GLU A 289 5.81 -3.18 26.04
C GLU A 289 4.64 -2.19 26.14
N LEU A 290 4.85 -0.90 25.83
CA LEU A 290 3.77 0.08 25.79
C LEU A 290 2.67 -0.32 24.78
N TYR A 291 3.04 -0.92 23.64
CA TYR A 291 2.05 -1.39 22.65
C TYR A 291 1.13 -2.49 23.18
N LYS A 292 1.64 -3.36 24.07
CA LYS A 292 0.80 -4.35 24.77
C LYS A 292 -0.16 -3.70 25.76
N THR A 293 0.25 -2.57 26.35
CA THR A 293 -0.62 -1.78 27.23
C THR A 293 -1.76 -1.14 26.45
N TYR A 294 -1.48 -0.54 25.29
CA TYR A 294 -2.50 0.00 24.38
C TYR A 294 -3.49 -1.08 23.90
N VAL A 295 -3.00 -2.27 23.53
CA VAL A 295 -3.87 -3.38 23.13
C VAL A 295 -4.74 -3.88 24.29
N ALA A 296 -4.20 -3.92 25.51
CA ALA A 296 -4.97 -4.34 26.68
C ALA A 296 -6.06 -3.32 27.07
N SER A 297 -5.80 -2.02 26.95
CA SER A 297 -6.79 -0.97 27.23
C SER A 297 -7.87 -0.89 26.16
N GLU A 298 -7.51 -0.99 24.87
CA GLU A 298 -8.47 -1.09 23.78
C GLU A 298 -9.38 -2.32 23.97
N TRP A 299 -8.81 -3.47 24.33
CA TRP A 299 -9.60 -4.67 24.60
C TRP A 299 -10.58 -4.47 25.77
N ALA A 300 -10.12 -3.85 26.87
CA ALA A 300 -10.99 -3.53 27.99
C ALA A 300 -12.12 -2.54 27.61
N PHE A 301 -11.88 -1.64 26.67
CA PHE A 301 -12.91 -0.77 26.11
C PHE A 301 -13.90 -1.54 25.24
N MET A 302 -13.42 -2.39 24.32
CA MET A 302 -14.27 -3.24 23.47
C MET A 302 -15.20 -4.12 24.30
N GLN A 303 -14.72 -4.72 25.41
CA GLN A 303 -15.53 -5.52 26.33
C GLN A 303 -16.64 -4.73 27.04
N GLN A 304 -16.57 -3.39 27.05
CA GLN A 304 -17.65 -2.53 27.54
C GLN A 304 -18.68 -2.21 26.46
N GLN A 305 -18.27 -2.23 25.18
CA GLN A 305 -19.13 -1.90 24.04
C GLN A 305 -19.90 -3.11 23.51
N PHE A 306 -19.28 -4.29 23.55
CA PHE A 306 -19.84 -5.50 22.97
C PHE A 306 -19.93 -6.64 23.98
N THR A 307 -21.02 -7.38 23.89
CA THR A 307 -21.12 -8.71 24.51
C THR A 307 -20.40 -9.76 23.68
N ASP A 308 -20.02 -10.87 24.31
CA ASP A 308 -19.43 -12.04 23.63
C ASP A 308 -20.31 -12.54 22.46
N GLU A 309 -21.64 -12.51 22.64
CA GLU A 309 -22.60 -12.90 21.61
C GLU A 309 -22.53 -11.95 20.41
N GLU A 310 -22.48 -10.64 20.65
CA GLU A 310 -22.37 -9.64 19.58
C GLU A 310 -21.04 -9.79 18.82
N ILE A 311 -19.92 -9.92 19.52
CA ILE A 311 -18.59 -10.10 18.90
C ILE A 311 -18.58 -11.33 17.98
N ALA A 312 -19.19 -12.44 18.40
CA ALA A 312 -19.13 -13.71 17.67
C ALA A 312 -20.27 -13.93 16.66
N ARG A 313 -21.22 -12.99 16.54
CA ARG A 313 -22.43 -13.18 15.72
C ARG A 313 -22.19 -12.74 14.26
N PRO A 314 -22.38 -13.62 13.27
CA PRO A 314 -22.29 -13.29 11.85
C PRO A 314 -23.59 -12.68 11.29
N GLY A 315 -23.47 -11.97 10.17
CA GLY A 315 -24.59 -11.40 9.39
C GLY A 315 -25.17 -10.08 9.93
N VAL A 316 -24.64 -9.58 11.04
CA VAL A 316 -25.02 -8.30 11.66
C VAL A 316 -23.79 -7.64 12.23
N ALA A 317 -23.82 -6.32 12.43
CA ALA A 317 -22.73 -5.59 13.07
C ALA A 317 -22.35 -6.25 14.42
N PRO A 318 -21.05 -6.46 14.70
CA PRO A 318 -19.90 -5.95 13.96
C PRO A 318 -19.44 -6.80 12.75
N ASN A 319 -20.08 -7.94 12.46
CA ASN A 319 -19.68 -8.90 11.42
C ASN A 319 -20.75 -9.00 10.30
N ILE A 320 -20.94 -7.94 9.52
CA ILE A 320 -22.01 -7.88 8.51
C ILE A 320 -21.68 -8.79 7.32
N ALA A 321 -20.42 -8.80 6.91
CA ALA A 321 -19.88 -9.65 5.86
C ALA A 321 -18.72 -10.52 6.36
N CYS A 322 -18.26 -11.46 5.53
CA CYS A 322 -17.24 -12.43 5.93
C CYS A 322 -15.88 -11.78 6.23
N ASP A 323 -15.56 -10.67 5.55
CA ASP A 323 -14.36 -9.86 5.78
C ASP A 323 -14.40 -9.17 7.14
N ASP A 324 -15.51 -8.55 7.52
CA ASP A 324 -15.68 -7.95 8.86
C ASP A 324 -15.38 -8.99 9.96
N ALA A 325 -15.90 -10.20 9.79
CA ALA A 325 -15.64 -11.32 10.69
C ALA A 325 -14.17 -11.77 10.66
N ALA A 326 -13.54 -11.78 9.49
CA ALA A 326 -12.14 -12.11 9.32
C ALA A 326 -11.23 -11.13 10.09
N TRP A 327 -11.47 -9.82 9.94
CA TRP A 327 -10.72 -8.77 10.63
C TRP A 327 -10.94 -8.79 12.13
N ASN A 328 -12.18 -9.04 12.58
CA ASN A 328 -12.50 -9.22 13.98
C ASN A 328 -11.76 -10.42 14.58
N ALA A 329 -11.80 -11.58 13.91
CA ALA A 329 -11.10 -12.79 14.35
C ALA A 329 -9.58 -12.56 14.47
N MET A 330 -8.97 -11.89 13.48
CA MET A 330 -7.55 -11.53 13.53
C MET A 330 -7.23 -10.56 14.68
N THR A 331 -8.12 -9.60 14.95
CA THR A 331 -7.97 -8.65 16.06
C THR A 331 -8.01 -9.36 17.42
N LEU A 332 -8.92 -10.31 17.61
CA LEU A 332 -8.98 -11.14 18.82
C LEU A 332 -7.70 -11.98 18.99
N MET A 333 -7.12 -12.45 17.89
CA MET A 333 -5.83 -13.15 17.94
C MET A 333 -4.67 -12.22 18.31
N VAL A 334 -4.64 -10.96 17.85
CA VAL A 334 -3.68 -9.95 18.32
C VAL A 334 -3.79 -9.78 19.83
N ILE A 335 -5.00 -9.59 20.34
CA ILE A 335 -5.27 -9.43 21.78
C ILE A 335 -4.72 -10.63 22.54
N TYR A 336 -5.04 -11.86 22.10
CA TYR A 336 -4.52 -13.07 22.72
C TYR A 336 -2.98 -13.12 22.71
N ARG A 337 -2.32 -12.90 21.57
CA ARG A 337 -0.85 -13.00 21.46
C ARG A 337 -0.13 -11.98 22.34
N LEU A 338 -0.67 -10.77 22.48
CA LEU A 338 -0.04 -9.69 23.22
C LEU A 338 -0.39 -9.66 24.71
N THR A 339 -1.57 -10.14 25.11
CA THR A 339 -2.03 -10.09 26.51
C THR A 339 -2.05 -11.46 27.19
N GLY A 340 -2.08 -12.55 26.42
CA GLY A 340 -2.31 -13.90 26.92
C GLY A 340 -3.77 -14.21 27.28
N ASP A 341 -4.71 -13.30 27.00
CA ASP A 341 -6.11 -13.46 27.37
C ASP A 341 -6.77 -14.64 26.63
N GLN A 342 -7.08 -15.70 27.38
CA GLN A 342 -7.74 -16.90 26.88
C GLN A 342 -9.18 -16.64 26.41
N HIS A 343 -9.83 -15.60 26.94
CA HIS A 343 -11.17 -15.21 26.52
C HIS A 343 -11.17 -14.74 25.08
N ALA A 344 -10.21 -13.89 24.71
CA ALA A 344 -10.02 -13.43 23.34
C ALA A 344 -9.72 -14.61 22.39
N LEU A 345 -8.85 -15.55 22.79
CA LEU A 345 -8.58 -16.77 22.00
C LEU A 345 -9.86 -17.57 21.76
N LYS A 346 -10.67 -17.81 22.80
CA LYS A 346 -11.94 -18.53 22.68
C LYS A 346 -12.90 -17.80 21.73
N LEU A 347 -13.05 -16.49 21.87
CA LEU A 347 -13.91 -15.69 21.00
C LEU A 347 -13.44 -15.72 19.54
N ALA A 348 -12.13 -15.70 19.28
CA ALA A 348 -11.61 -15.83 17.92
C ALA A 348 -12.06 -17.15 17.26
N GLY A 349 -11.96 -18.27 17.99
CA GLY A 349 -12.48 -19.57 17.53
C GLY A 349 -14.00 -19.57 17.32
N ASP A 350 -14.75 -18.92 18.22
CA ASP A 350 -16.21 -18.81 18.10
C ASP A 350 -16.63 -17.95 16.89
N VAL A 351 -15.95 -16.83 16.60
CA VAL A 351 -16.17 -16.00 15.41
C VAL A 351 -15.98 -16.84 14.14
N VAL A 352 -14.85 -17.56 14.01
CA VAL A 352 -14.59 -18.38 12.81
C VAL A 352 -15.64 -19.48 12.66
N ARG A 353 -15.92 -20.24 13.73
CA ARG A 353 -16.89 -21.34 13.68
C ARG A 353 -18.27 -20.84 13.26
N ASN A 354 -18.74 -19.75 13.85
CA ASN A 354 -20.05 -19.19 13.53
C ASN A 354 -20.08 -18.63 12.10
N SER A 355 -18.98 -18.04 11.63
CA SER A 355 -18.84 -17.53 10.26
C SER A 355 -18.94 -18.64 9.23
N TYR A 356 -18.23 -19.75 9.43
CA TYR A 356 -18.33 -20.93 8.57
C TYR A 356 -19.74 -21.51 8.56
N GLU A 357 -20.40 -21.63 9.71
CA GLU A 357 -21.76 -22.16 9.77
C GLU A 357 -22.78 -21.26 9.06
N TYR A 358 -22.64 -19.93 9.20
CA TYR A 358 -23.60 -18.97 8.67
C TYR A 358 -23.43 -18.73 7.16
N TRP A 359 -22.20 -18.61 6.67
CA TRP A 359 -21.91 -18.28 5.27
C TRP A 359 -21.58 -19.47 4.37
N LYS A 360 -21.49 -20.71 4.89
CA LYS A 360 -21.24 -21.89 4.03
C LYS A 360 -22.28 -22.02 2.92
N ASP A 361 -21.81 -22.39 1.74
CA ASP A 361 -22.67 -22.78 0.62
C ASP A 361 -23.07 -24.26 0.72
N GLY A 362 -23.96 -24.56 1.68
CA GLY A 362 -24.31 -25.92 2.09
C GLY A 362 -23.22 -26.62 2.90
N SER A 363 -21.98 -26.60 2.40
CA SER A 363 -20.75 -26.97 3.11
C SER A 363 -19.62 -25.99 2.76
N VAL A 364 -18.60 -25.91 3.62
CA VAL A 364 -17.41 -25.08 3.38
C VAL A 364 -16.54 -25.58 2.22
N GLU A 365 -16.71 -26.83 1.79
CA GLU A 365 -16.04 -27.39 0.59
C GLU A 365 -16.50 -26.69 -0.69
N ASN A 366 -17.68 -26.07 -0.67
CA ASN A 366 -18.18 -25.24 -1.76
C ASN A 366 -17.78 -23.77 -1.61
N GLY A 367 -16.95 -23.41 -0.63
CA GLY A 367 -16.65 -22.05 -0.26
C GLY A 367 -17.69 -21.43 0.69
N ILE A 368 -17.47 -20.17 1.04
CA ILE A 368 -18.39 -19.37 1.86
C ILE A 368 -18.80 -18.11 1.12
N TRP A 369 -20.07 -17.72 1.27
CA TRP A 369 -20.61 -16.48 0.74
C TRP A 369 -19.96 -15.26 1.39
N TYR A 370 -19.70 -14.22 0.61
CA TYR A 370 -19.18 -12.97 1.13
C TYR A 370 -20.18 -12.30 2.08
N ARG A 371 -21.47 -12.28 1.70
CA ARG A 371 -22.54 -11.68 2.48
C ARG A 371 -23.90 -12.27 2.12
N LEU A 372 -24.82 -12.30 3.10
CA LEU A 372 -26.23 -12.66 2.89
C LEU A 372 -27.14 -11.43 3.12
N ASP A 373 -28.31 -11.44 2.48
CA ASP A 373 -29.38 -10.47 2.69
C ASP A 373 -30.23 -10.81 3.93
N GLU A 374 -31.27 -10.02 4.20
CA GLU A 374 -32.17 -10.24 5.34
C GLU A 374 -32.96 -11.57 5.29
N ASN A 375 -33.03 -12.22 4.12
CA ASN A 375 -33.70 -13.49 3.91
C ASN A 375 -32.73 -14.68 4.00
N GLY A 376 -31.42 -14.43 4.15
CA GLY A 376 -30.38 -15.44 4.13
C GLY A 376 -29.94 -15.84 2.71
N GLU A 377 -30.30 -15.05 1.70
CA GLU A 377 -29.87 -15.28 0.32
C GLU A 377 -28.55 -14.55 0.05
N PRO A 378 -27.62 -15.13 -0.72
CA PRO A 378 -26.35 -14.49 -1.03
C PRO A 378 -26.53 -13.18 -1.80
N ILE A 379 -25.88 -12.12 -1.33
CA ILE A 379 -25.82 -10.84 -2.04
C ILE A 379 -24.79 -10.96 -3.15
N GLU A 380 -25.19 -10.64 -4.37
CA GLU A 380 -24.35 -10.70 -5.58
C GLU A 380 -23.78 -12.08 -5.94
N ASN A 381 -24.14 -13.13 -5.20
CA ASN A 381 -23.59 -14.49 -5.33
C ASN A 381 -22.05 -14.51 -5.30
N ILE A 382 -21.43 -13.67 -4.48
CA ILE A 382 -19.98 -13.54 -4.39
C ILE A 382 -19.40 -14.44 -3.29
N LYS A 383 -18.30 -15.11 -3.60
CA LYS A 383 -17.35 -15.74 -2.67
C LYS A 383 -15.99 -15.05 -2.85
N SER A 384 -15.21 -14.88 -1.80
CA SER A 384 -14.03 -13.99 -1.88
C SER A 384 -12.84 -14.45 -1.05
N VAL A 385 -11.64 -14.06 -1.50
CA VAL A 385 -10.35 -14.25 -0.80
C VAL A 385 -10.30 -13.49 0.52
N TYR A 386 -11.21 -12.54 0.75
CA TYR A 386 -11.44 -11.93 2.07
C TYR A 386 -11.60 -12.96 3.20
N ALA A 387 -12.03 -14.19 2.91
CA ALA A 387 -12.08 -15.29 3.88
C ALA A 387 -10.69 -15.72 4.42
N ALA A 388 -9.58 -15.23 3.85
CA ALA A 388 -8.23 -15.58 4.28
C ALA A 388 -7.98 -15.26 5.77
N GLY A 389 -8.56 -14.20 6.31
CA GLY A 389 -8.37 -13.86 7.73
C GLY A 389 -9.04 -14.87 8.66
N LEU A 390 -10.18 -15.44 8.26
CA LEU A 390 -10.84 -16.54 8.98
C LEU A 390 -9.99 -17.80 8.93
N MET A 391 -9.49 -18.17 7.74
CA MET A 391 -8.65 -19.36 7.56
C MET A 391 -7.36 -19.27 8.38
N LEU A 392 -6.64 -18.16 8.29
CA LEU A 392 -5.40 -17.95 9.04
C LEU A 392 -5.66 -17.99 10.55
N THR A 393 -6.69 -17.29 11.02
CA THR A 393 -7.09 -17.31 12.43
C THR A 393 -7.43 -18.72 12.91
N ALA A 394 -8.13 -19.52 12.11
CA ALA A 394 -8.48 -20.90 12.46
C ALA A 394 -7.25 -21.81 12.62
N LEU A 395 -6.26 -21.65 11.74
CA LEU A 395 -5.00 -22.39 11.81
C LEU A 395 -4.19 -22.00 13.06
N GLU A 396 -4.11 -20.71 13.37
CA GLU A 396 -3.47 -20.24 14.61
C GLU A 396 -4.21 -20.71 15.86
N TYR A 397 -5.55 -20.66 15.86
CA TYR A 397 -6.38 -21.18 16.94
C TYR A 397 -6.14 -22.68 17.16
N HIS A 398 -6.09 -23.47 16.08
CA HIS A 398 -5.81 -24.91 16.16
C HIS A 398 -4.45 -25.18 16.81
N GLU A 399 -3.40 -24.44 16.43
CA GLU A 399 -2.07 -24.59 17.01
C GLU A 399 -2.05 -24.18 18.49
N ALA A 400 -2.65 -23.03 18.83
CA ALA A 400 -2.69 -22.50 20.19
C ALA A 400 -3.50 -23.38 21.16
N THR A 401 -4.52 -24.08 20.66
CA THR A 401 -5.41 -24.93 21.47
C THR A 401 -5.04 -26.40 21.46
N LYS A 402 -4.01 -26.80 20.69
CA LYS A 402 -3.60 -28.21 20.57
C LYS A 402 -3.31 -28.83 21.94
N GLY A 403 -4.04 -29.88 22.28
CA GLY A 403 -3.89 -30.60 23.55
C GLY A 403 -4.56 -29.94 24.75
N THR A 404 -5.34 -28.88 24.55
CA THR A 404 -6.20 -28.26 25.57
C THR A 404 -7.66 -28.69 25.38
N GLU A 405 -8.56 -28.27 26.29
CA GLU A 405 -10.00 -28.51 26.15
C GLU A 405 -10.67 -27.67 25.06
N LEU A 406 -9.99 -26.62 24.56
CA LEU A 406 -10.47 -25.75 23.48
C LEU A 406 -10.17 -26.31 22.08
N VAL A 407 -9.45 -27.43 21.98
CA VAL A 407 -9.11 -28.02 20.68
C VAL A 407 -10.37 -28.31 19.86
N ASP A 408 -10.39 -27.82 18.62
CA ASP A 408 -11.50 -28.01 17.68
C ASP A 408 -10.99 -28.64 16.37
N PRO A 409 -10.95 -29.98 16.27
CA PRO A 409 -10.49 -30.67 15.06
C PRO A 409 -11.42 -30.46 13.85
N GLN A 410 -12.71 -30.19 14.08
CA GLN A 410 -13.66 -29.96 13.01
C GLN A 410 -13.37 -28.60 12.36
N LEU A 411 -13.12 -27.56 13.17
CA LEU A 411 -12.75 -26.24 12.64
C LEU A 411 -11.49 -26.29 11.76
N TYR A 412 -10.50 -27.09 12.14
CA TYR A 412 -9.31 -27.34 11.30
C TYR A 412 -9.67 -28.04 9.98
N THR A 413 -10.51 -29.07 10.04
CA THR A 413 -10.98 -29.81 8.85
C THR A 413 -11.74 -28.89 7.89
N ASP A 414 -12.66 -28.09 8.42
CA ASP A 414 -13.47 -27.13 7.67
C ASP A 414 -12.59 -26.04 7.05
N THR A 415 -11.55 -25.60 7.76
CA THR A 415 -10.59 -24.63 7.25
C THR A 415 -9.79 -25.17 6.08
N LEU A 416 -9.33 -26.43 6.14
CA LEU A 416 -8.64 -27.06 5.00
C LEU A 416 -9.56 -27.23 3.79
N ALA A 417 -10.85 -27.53 4.02
CA ALA A 417 -11.85 -27.59 2.95
C ALA A 417 -12.02 -26.22 2.26
N LEU A 418 -12.15 -25.13 3.03
CA LEU A 418 -12.26 -23.77 2.49
C LEU A 418 -10.96 -23.32 1.78
N TYR A 419 -9.80 -23.66 2.35
CA TYR A 419 -8.50 -23.42 1.72
C TYR A 419 -8.40 -24.10 0.36
N ASN A 420 -8.77 -25.38 0.28
CA ASN A 420 -8.75 -26.12 -0.98
C ASN A 420 -9.70 -25.53 -2.01
N TRP A 421 -10.89 -25.10 -1.59
CA TRP A 421 -11.82 -24.39 -2.48
C TRP A 421 -11.19 -23.09 -3.03
N THR A 422 -10.54 -22.31 -2.16
CA THR A 422 -9.88 -21.05 -2.52
C THR A 422 -8.73 -21.26 -3.50
N GLU A 423 -7.88 -22.26 -3.26
CA GLU A 423 -6.78 -22.62 -4.17
C GLU A 423 -7.30 -23.12 -5.53
N GLU A 424 -8.40 -23.87 -5.55
CA GLU A 424 -8.98 -24.36 -6.80
C GLU A 424 -9.65 -23.25 -7.62
N HIS A 425 -10.36 -22.31 -6.99
CA HIS A 425 -11.21 -21.36 -7.72
C HIS A 425 -10.59 -19.97 -7.89
N LEU A 426 -9.80 -19.51 -6.91
CA LEU A 426 -9.25 -18.15 -6.91
C LEU A 426 -7.78 -18.09 -7.30
N ARG A 427 -6.99 -19.16 -7.10
CA ARG A 427 -5.59 -19.16 -7.53
C ARG A 427 -5.48 -19.11 -9.06
N ARG A 428 -4.69 -18.17 -9.56
CA ARG A 428 -4.31 -17.96 -10.96
C ARG A 428 -3.15 -18.88 -11.34
N SER A 429 -3.46 -20.16 -11.51
CA SER A 429 -2.50 -21.18 -11.91
C SER A 429 -3.05 -22.04 -13.05
N GLY A 430 -2.46 -21.90 -14.23
CA GLY A 430 -2.84 -22.60 -15.45
C GLY A 430 -4.17 -22.17 -16.09
N THR A 431 -4.76 -23.08 -16.86
CA THR A 431 -6.03 -22.86 -17.56
C THR A 431 -7.17 -23.56 -16.83
N LYS A 432 -8.20 -22.80 -16.44
CA LYS A 432 -9.41 -23.30 -15.75
C LYS A 432 -10.66 -22.93 -16.55
N THR A 433 -11.68 -23.78 -16.53
CA THR A 433 -12.95 -23.55 -17.24
C THR A 433 -14.11 -23.57 -16.25
N TYR A 434 -14.86 -22.47 -16.23
CA TYR A 434 -16.01 -22.23 -15.36
C TYR A 434 -17.24 -22.01 -16.24
N GLY A 435 -18.02 -23.06 -16.48
CA GLY A 435 -19.14 -23.00 -17.43
C GLY A 435 -18.66 -22.63 -18.83
N ASP A 436 -19.11 -21.47 -19.32
CA ASP A 436 -18.73 -20.94 -20.65
C ASP A 436 -17.47 -20.04 -20.62
N MET A 437 -16.90 -19.78 -19.45
CA MET A 437 -15.67 -18.98 -19.29
C MET A 437 -14.45 -19.91 -19.24
N THR A 438 -13.41 -19.58 -20.02
CA THR A 438 -12.07 -20.18 -19.87
C THR A 438 -11.09 -19.08 -19.50
N VAL A 439 -10.43 -19.25 -18.35
CA VAL A 439 -9.42 -18.34 -17.79
C VAL A 439 -8.05 -19.01 -17.93
N THR A 440 -7.03 -18.29 -18.36
CA THR A 440 -5.65 -18.79 -18.51
C THR A 440 -4.66 -17.83 -17.87
N ALA A 441 -4.54 -17.93 -16.55
CA ALA A 441 -3.61 -17.11 -15.77
C ALA A 441 -2.61 -18.05 -15.08
N ASP A 442 -1.31 -17.83 -15.30
CA ASP A 442 -0.23 -18.67 -14.73
C ASP A 442 0.79 -17.84 -13.94
N ASP A 443 0.29 -16.81 -13.28
CA ASP A 443 1.10 -15.89 -12.47
C ASP A 443 1.04 -16.19 -10.98
N ASN A 444 0.38 -17.26 -10.53
CA ASN A 444 0.30 -17.67 -9.12
C ASN A 444 -0.30 -16.64 -8.14
N LEU A 445 -0.92 -15.58 -8.64
CA LEU A 445 -1.68 -14.62 -7.82
C LEU A 445 -3.08 -15.17 -7.54
N TYR A 446 -3.89 -14.41 -6.82
CA TYR A 446 -5.28 -14.77 -6.51
C TYR A 446 -6.25 -13.75 -7.08
N PHE A 447 -7.28 -14.22 -7.77
CA PHE A 447 -8.49 -13.42 -7.95
C PHE A 447 -9.08 -13.11 -6.58
N CYS A 448 -9.60 -11.90 -6.41
CA CYS A 448 -10.21 -11.55 -5.14
C CYS A 448 -11.59 -12.19 -5.02
N ASP A 449 -12.41 -12.15 -6.07
CA ASP A 449 -13.81 -12.62 -6.00
C ASP A 449 -14.10 -13.71 -7.02
N PHE A 450 -15.09 -14.52 -6.68
CA PHE A 450 -15.73 -15.52 -7.53
C PHE A 450 -17.24 -15.32 -7.50
N VAL A 451 -17.87 -15.28 -8.67
CA VAL A 451 -19.33 -15.17 -8.80
C VAL A 451 -19.90 -16.55 -9.10
N GLU A 452 -20.72 -17.04 -8.17
CA GLU A 452 -21.65 -18.14 -8.42
C GLU A 452 -22.82 -17.63 -9.25
N GLU A 453 -23.31 -18.45 -10.17
CA GLU A 453 -24.39 -18.19 -11.15
C GLU A 453 -25.02 -16.76 -11.21
N GLY A 454 -24.83 -16.07 -12.34
CA GLY A 454 -25.86 -15.23 -12.95
C GLY A 454 -26.33 -13.97 -12.21
N HIS A 455 -25.51 -13.35 -11.35
CA HIS A 455 -25.84 -12.03 -10.80
C HIS A 455 -25.44 -10.90 -11.77
N ASP A 456 -26.40 -10.04 -12.15
CA ASP A 456 -26.20 -8.85 -12.99
C ASP A 456 -25.35 -9.07 -14.25
N SER A 457 -25.69 -10.07 -15.07
CA SER A 457 -25.00 -10.41 -16.32
C SER A 457 -23.52 -10.81 -16.19
N ARG A 458 -23.02 -10.99 -14.96
CA ARG A 458 -21.67 -11.51 -14.72
C ARG A 458 -21.64 -13.03 -14.99
N PRO A 459 -20.67 -13.52 -15.77
CA PRO A 459 -20.50 -14.95 -16.00
C PRO A 459 -20.05 -15.67 -14.72
N TYR A 460 -20.46 -16.93 -14.57
CA TYR A 460 -19.95 -17.83 -13.54
C TYR A 460 -18.43 -17.96 -13.63
N GLY A 461 -17.72 -17.76 -12.52
CA GLY A 461 -16.26 -17.77 -12.48
C GLY A 461 -15.65 -16.61 -11.70
N PRO A 462 -14.30 -16.51 -11.69
CA PRO A 462 -13.61 -15.42 -11.01
C PRO A 462 -13.89 -14.06 -11.67
N VAL A 463 -14.10 -13.04 -10.83
CA VAL A 463 -14.25 -11.66 -11.30
C VAL A 463 -12.92 -11.21 -11.92
N GLY A 464 -12.98 -10.70 -13.15
CA GLY A 464 -11.79 -10.34 -13.93
C GLY A 464 -11.11 -11.50 -14.65
N GLY A 465 -11.70 -12.70 -14.67
CA GLY A 465 -11.15 -13.85 -15.42
C GLY A 465 -11.00 -13.62 -16.94
N ASN A 466 -11.72 -12.64 -17.51
CA ASN A 466 -11.56 -12.22 -18.91
C ASN A 466 -10.66 -10.99 -19.10
N THR A 467 -10.15 -10.43 -18.01
CA THR A 467 -9.31 -9.22 -17.94
C THR A 467 -8.21 -9.47 -16.92
N GLU A 468 -7.38 -10.47 -17.15
CA GLU A 468 -6.38 -10.94 -16.17
C GLU A 468 -5.36 -9.84 -15.76
N GLY A 469 -5.21 -8.79 -16.57
CA GLY A 469 -4.44 -7.57 -16.27
C GLY A 469 -5.22 -6.45 -15.58
N GLY A 470 -6.48 -6.65 -15.18
CA GLY A 470 -7.33 -5.66 -14.52
C GLY A 470 -6.95 -5.39 -13.06
N ILE A 471 -5.68 -5.12 -12.81
CA ILE A 471 -5.13 -4.74 -11.51
C ILE A 471 -4.67 -3.29 -11.63
N GLY A 472 -5.27 -2.44 -10.81
CA GLY A 472 -5.03 -1.01 -10.74
C GLY A 472 -5.63 -0.46 -9.45
N GLU A 473 -5.17 0.71 -9.03
CA GLU A 473 -5.65 1.39 -7.83
C GLU A 473 -7.18 1.58 -7.86
N ALA A 474 -7.85 1.28 -6.74
CA ALA A 474 -9.30 1.39 -6.55
C ALA A 474 -10.19 0.55 -7.49
N GLY A 475 -9.71 -0.58 -8.03
CA GLY A 475 -10.52 -1.36 -8.98
C GLY A 475 -10.00 -2.74 -9.37
N SER A 476 -9.16 -3.36 -8.54
CA SER A 476 -8.46 -4.59 -8.93
C SER A 476 -9.30 -5.87 -8.87
N CYS A 477 -9.11 -6.74 -9.87
CA CYS A 477 -9.66 -8.11 -9.88
C CYS A 477 -8.90 -9.08 -8.95
N SER A 478 -7.72 -8.68 -8.49
CA SER A 478 -6.91 -9.29 -7.44
C SER A 478 -6.89 -8.33 -6.24
N ALA A 479 -6.33 -8.75 -5.10
CA ALA A 479 -6.14 -7.88 -3.94
C ALA A 479 -4.75 -8.10 -3.31
N LEU A 480 -4.04 -7.02 -2.95
CA LEU A 480 -2.75 -7.16 -2.26
C LEU A 480 -2.90 -7.95 -0.95
N PHE A 481 -3.90 -7.62 -0.13
CA PHE A 481 -4.15 -8.37 1.11
C PHE A 481 -4.44 -9.85 0.82
N GLY A 482 -5.14 -10.16 -0.27
CA GLY A 482 -5.55 -11.53 -0.61
C GLY A 482 -4.34 -12.39 -0.96
N ASN A 483 -3.43 -11.85 -1.77
CA ASN A 483 -2.16 -12.49 -2.11
C ASN A 483 -1.27 -12.68 -0.87
N MET A 484 -1.15 -11.64 -0.03
CA MET A 484 -0.38 -11.74 1.22
C MET A 484 -0.98 -12.76 2.18
N GLY A 485 -2.31 -12.76 2.34
CA GLY A 485 -3.05 -13.64 3.24
C GLY A 485 -2.95 -15.10 2.81
N MET A 486 -3.13 -15.40 1.53
CA MET A 486 -3.00 -16.77 1.04
C MET A 486 -1.57 -17.30 1.09
N ALA A 487 -0.56 -16.46 0.85
CA ALA A 487 0.83 -16.87 1.05
C ALA A 487 1.14 -17.11 2.54
N ALA A 488 0.61 -16.28 3.45
CA ALA A 488 0.74 -16.46 4.89
C ALA A 488 0.08 -17.77 5.37
N ILE A 489 -1.11 -18.10 4.84
CA ILE A 489 -1.78 -19.38 5.10
C ILE A 489 -0.90 -20.55 4.62
N ASN A 490 -0.36 -20.47 3.41
CA ASN A 490 0.53 -21.48 2.87
C ASN A 490 1.82 -21.62 3.72
N ALA A 491 2.44 -20.52 4.15
CA ALA A 491 3.59 -20.54 5.06
C ALA A 491 3.24 -21.19 6.42
N LYS A 492 2.05 -20.88 6.96
CA LYS A 492 1.54 -21.47 8.21
C LYS A 492 1.31 -22.97 8.08
N LEU A 493 0.67 -23.42 6.99
CA LEU A 493 0.46 -24.83 6.71
C LEU A 493 1.78 -25.58 6.54
N TYR A 494 2.77 -24.98 5.86
CA TYR A 494 4.12 -25.54 5.77
C TYR A 494 4.75 -25.71 7.16
N ALA A 495 4.70 -24.68 8.01
CA ALA A 495 5.23 -24.76 9.37
C ALA A 495 4.54 -25.84 10.23
N MET A 496 3.24 -26.07 10.01
CA MET A 496 2.45 -27.06 10.75
C MET A 496 2.65 -28.50 10.26
N THR A 497 2.94 -28.70 8.97
CA THR A 497 2.90 -30.03 8.31
C THR A 497 4.24 -30.48 7.74
N GLU A 498 5.18 -29.55 7.50
CA GLU A 498 6.42 -29.74 6.76
C GLU A 498 6.24 -30.17 5.28
N GLU A 499 5.02 -30.08 4.74
CA GLU A 499 4.71 -30.43 3.36
C GLU A 499 5.19 -29.34 2.39
N LYS A 500 6.16 -29.69 1.54
CA LYS A 500 6.86 -28.72 0.66
C LYS A 500 5.96 -27.98 -0.30
N GLU A 501 4.84 -28.56 -0.70
CA GLU A 501 3.90 -27.94 -1.63
C GLU A 501 3.37 -26.59 -1.10
N TYR A 502 3.12 -26.49 0.21
CA TYR A 502 2.67 -25.23 0.80
C TYR A 502 3.76 -24.16 0.75
N ARG A 503 5.03 -24.53 1.05
CA ARG A 503 6.16 -23.60 0.89
C ARG A 503 6.30 -23.14 -0.57
N GLU A 504 6.24 -24.07 -1.51
CA GLU A 504 6.36 -23.77 -2.95
C GLU A 504 5.27 -22.80 -3.40
N LYS A 505 4.03 -22.98 -2.93
CA LYS A 505 2.91 -22.07 -3.18
C LYS A 505 3.12 -20.67 -2.59
N ALA A 506 3.61 -20.58 -1.35
CA ALA A 506 3.89 -19.31 -0.68
C ALA A 506 4.99 -18.52 -1.42
N VAL A 507 6.11 -19.19 -1.73
CA VAL A 507 7.25 -18.62 -2.47
C VAL A 507 6.82 -18.16 -3.86
N ALA A 508 6.06 -18.98 -4.60
CA ALA A 508 5.56 -18.62 -5.92
C ALA A 508 4.69 -17.36 -5.86
N THR A 509 3.78 -17.25 -4.89
CA THR A 509 2.92 -16.07 -4.72
C THR A 509 3.75 -14.81 -4.42
N ALA A 510 4.79 -14.92 -3.58
CA ALA A 510 5.71 -13.82 -3.29
C ALA A 510 6.47 -13.35 -4.52
N ASN A 511 7.16 -14.24 -5.21
CA ASN A 511 7.94 -13.85 -6.38
C ASN A 511 7.04 -13.30 -7.50
N SER A 512 5.80 -13.78 -7.60
CA SER A 512 4.81 -13.21 -8.51
C SER A 512 4.36 -11.79 -8.17
N LEU A 513 4.19 -11.43 -6.90
CA LEU A 513 3.91 -10.04 -6.52
C LEU A 513 5.01 -9.12 -7.03
N ALA A 514 6.28 -9.49 -6.81
CA ALA A 514 7.42 -8.69 -7.26
C ALA A 514 7.55 -8.58 -8.78
N GLY A 515 7.17 -9.64 -9.52
CA GLY A 515 7.20 -9.68 -10.98
C GLY A 515 5.93 -9.16 -11.68
N SER A 516 4.96 -8.63 -10.95
CA SER A 516 3.67 -8.20 -11.48
C SER A 516 3.43 -6.70 -11.30
N VAL A 517 2.28 -6.23 -11.79
CA VAL A 517 1.75 -4.87 -11.63
C VAL A 517 1.60 -4.40 -10.18
N TYR A 518 1.66 -5.32 -9.20
CA TYR A 518 1.76 -4.95 -7.79
C TYR A 518 3.07 -4.24 -7.44
N ASN A 519 4.15 -4.52 -8.18
CA ASN A 519 5.39 -3.78 -8.15
C ASN A 519 5.25 -2.50 -8.99
N ASN A 520 4.66 -1.46 -8.39
CA ASN A 520 4.51 -0.15 -9.00
C ASN A 520 5.77 0.70 -8.77
N ALA A 521 6.76 0.53 -9.65
CA ALA A 521 8.06 1.21 -9.61
C ALA A 521 8.89 0.91 -8.37
N GLY A 522 8.83 -0.30 -7.83
CA GLY A 522 9.51 -0.64 -6.58
C GLY A 522 8.68 -0.32 -5.33
N VAL A 523 7.41 0.08 -5.48
CA VAL A 523 6.45 0.28 -4.37
C VAL A 523 5.26 -0.63 -4.59
N LEU A 524 4.75 -1.22 -3.51
CA LEU A 524 3.54 -2.03 -3.56
C LEU A 524 2.33 -1.17 -3.88
N LEU A 525 1.48 -1.68 -4.77
CA LEU A 525 0.22 -1.04 -5.13
C LEU A 525 -0.85 -1.28 -4.06
N ASN A 526 -1.42 -0.20 -3.53
CA ASN A 526 -2.66 -0.27 -2.74
C ASN A 526 -3.87 -0.35 -3.69
N ASP A 527 -4.16 -1.56 -4.14
CA ASP A 527 -4.88 -1.83 -5.39
C ASP A 527 -6.41 -1.88 -5.28
N ARG A 528 -6.96 -2.42 -4.19
CA ARG A 528 -8.39 -2.77 -4.14
C ARG A 528 -9.13 -2.29 -2.91
N ASP A 529 -8.45 -2.27 -1.78
CA ASP A 529 -9.06 -1.94 -0.50
C ASP A 529 -8.11 -1.03 0.29
N ALA A 530 -8.36 0.27 0.19
CA ALA A 530 -7.57 1.29 0.86
C ALA A 530 -7.50 1.13 2.38
N TRP A 531 -8.46 0.41 2.97
CA TRP A 531 -8.62 0.31 4.42
C TRP A 531 -7.98 -0.94 5.01
N THR A 532 -7.79 -2.00 4.23
CA THR A 532 -7.34 -3.31 4.77
C THR A 532 -6.17 -3.95 4.02
N ASN A 533 -5.61 -3.29 2.99
CA ASN A 533 -4.58 -3.89 2.14
C ASN A 533 -3.29 -4.31 2.88
N ALA A 534 -3.02 -3.75 4.05
CA ALA A 534 -1.88 -4.13 4.90
C ALA A 534 -2.22 -5.19 5.96
N ALA A 535 -3.46 -5.69 6.06
CA ALA A 535 -3.92 -6.53 7.18
C ALA A 535 -3.05 -7.78 7.43
N PHE A 536 -2.46 -8.36 6.38
CA PHE A 536 -1.60 -9.54 6.47
C PHE A 536 -0.10 -9.22 6.46
N VAL A 537 0.32 -7.96 6.39
CA VAL A 537 1.73 -7.60 6.15
C VAL A 537 2.67 -8.09 7.26
N ARG A 538 2.18 -8.20 8.50
CA ARG A 538 2.96 -8.81 9.60
C ARG A 538 3.36 -10.25 9.27
N TYR A 539 2.37 -11.07 8.91
CA TYR A 539 2.57 -12.47 8.57
C TYR A 539 3.40 -12.59 7.29
N TRP A 540 3.17 -11.71 6.33
CA TRP A 540 3.96 -11.63 5.10
C TRP A 540 5.46 -11.47 5.42
N VAL A 541 5.83 -10.44 6.18
CA VAL A 541 7.22 -10.18 6.53
C VAL A 541 7.81 -11.32 7.37
N LYS A 542 7.10 -11.75 8.41
CA LYS A 542 7.64 -12.69 9.39
C LYS A 542 7.70 -14.14 8.89
N ASP A 543 6.67 -14.58 8.20
CA ASP A 543 6.44 -15.99 7.90
C ASP A 543 6.64 -16.32 6.42
N VAL A 544 6.43 -15.35 5.51
CA VAL A 544 6.58 -15.57 4.06
C VAL A 544 7.96 -15.14 3.57
N LEU A 545 8.36 -13.89 3.81
CA LEU A 545 9.64 -13.35 3.32
C LEU A 545 10.88 -14.01 3.94
N THR A 546 10.71 -14.75 5.03
CA THR A 546 11.78 -15.56 5.65
C THR A 546 11.98 -16.93 4.99
N LEU A 547 11.10 -17.35 4.07
CA LEU A 547 11.20 -18.65 3.42
C LEU A 547 12.32 -18.67 2.39
N ASP A 548 13.10 -19.76 2.41
CA ASP A 548 14.08 -20.04 1.37
C ASP A 548 13.42 -19.94 -0.02
N GLY A 549 14.06 -19.26 -0.97
CA GLY A 549 13.59 -19.14 -2.36
C GLY A 549 12.71 -17.92 -2.64
N VAL A 550 12.32 -17.14 -1.63
CA VAL A 550 11.79 -15.79 -1.85
C VAL A 550 12.90 -14.88 -2.38
N GLU A 551 12.60 -14.15 -3.44
CA GLU A 551 13.53 -13.24 -4.11
C GLU A 551 13.77 -11.96 -3.28
N ALA A 552 14.99 -11.41 -3.35
CA ALA A 552 15.39 -10.24 -2.57
C ALA A 552 14.60 -8.98 -2.96
N GLU A 553 14.10 -8.93 -4.19
CA GLU A 553 13.22 -7.88 -4.70
C GLU A 553 11.95 -7.73 -3.84
N ASN A 554 11.40 -8.83 -3.28
CA ASN A 554 10.25 -8.74 -2.37
C ASN A 554 10.56 -8.00 -1.07
N ILE A 555 11.78 -8.18 -0.57
CA ILE A 555 12.26 -7.52 0.64
C ILE A 555 12.46 -6.02 0.36
N ASP A 556 13.02 -5.67 -0.80
CA ASP A 556 13.14 -4.29 -1.24
C ASP A 556 11.79 -3.59 -1.42
N LEU A 557 10.79 -4.30 -1.94
CA LEU A 557 9.44 -3.75 -2.10
C LEU A 557 8.86 -3.28 -0.77
N ILE A 558 9.03 -4.05 0.31
CA ILE A 558 8.57 -3.64 1.64
C ILE A 558 9.33 -2.39 2.11
N LYS A 559 10.66 -2.36 1.97
CA LYS A 559 11.50 -1.20 2.33
C LYS A 559 11.06 0.05 1.58
N ASN A 560 10.98 -0.03 0.26
CA ASN A 560 10.69 1.10 -0.61
C ASN A 560 9.25 1.59 -0.44
N THR A 561 8.29 0.68 -0.24
CA THR A 561 6.90 1.04 0.10
C THR A 561 6.83 1.81 1.41
N ALA A 562 7.49 1.32 2.47
CA ALA A 562 7.52 2.00 3.75
C ALA A 562 8.13 3.41 3.66
N LEU A 563 9.24 3.56 2.93
CA LEU A 563 9.88 4.86 2.71
C LEU A 563 8.98 5.82 1.90
N SER A 564 8.36 5.32 0.82
CA SER A 564 7.46 6.12 -0.02
C SER A 564 6.27 6.64 0.79
N ILE A 565 5.62 5.78 1.58
CA ILE A 565 4.48 6.18 2.41
C ILE A 565 4.92 7.23 3.45
N ALA A 566 6.02 6.98 4.15
CA ALA A 566 6.51 7.88 5.20
C ALA A 566 6.80 9.30 4.68
N VAL A 567 7.31 9.41 3.45
CA VAL A 567 7.73 10.70 2.86
C VAL A 567 6.61 11.38 2.07
N ARG A 568 5.77 10.61 1.38
CA ARG A 568 4.86 11.17 0.35
C ARG A 568 3.39 11.10 0.75
N CYS A 569 3.02 10.14 1.58
CA CYS A 569 1.61 9.92 1.94
C CYS A 569 1.20 10.64 3.22
N ARG A 570 2.15 11.06 4.06
CA ARG A 570 1.87 11.76 5.32
C ARG A 570 1.40 13.20 5.08
N THR A 571 0.28 13.61 5.69
CA THR A 571 -0.21 14.99 5.69
C THR A 571 0.45 15.83 6.79
N ASP A 572 0.23 17.13 6.79
CA ASP A 572 0.72 18.03 7.86
C ASP A 572 0.19 17.64 9.23
N GLU A 573 -1.08 17.25 9.27
CA GLU A 573 -1.80 16.89 10.47
C GLU A 573 -1.42 15.48 10.98
N GLY A 574 -0.56 14.75 10.27
CA GLY A 574 -0.12 13.41 10.65
C GLY A 574 -1.04 12.28 10.19
N PHE A 575 -1.93 12.53 9.24
CA PHE A 575 -2.69 11.47 8.57
C PHE A 575 -1.88 10.85 7.44
N TYR A 576 -2.28 9.66 6.98
CA TYR A 576 -1.61 8.97 5.88
C TYR A 576 -2.61 8.60 4.78
N ARG A 577 -2.21 8.93 3.55
CA ARG A 577 -2.92 8.62 2.31
C ARG A 577 -2.80 7.15 1.90
N ALA A 578 -3.77 6.68 1.12
CA ALA A 578 -3.80 5.33 0.57
C ALA A 578 -2.94 5.18 -0.70
N GLU A 579 -2.60 6.29 -1.37
CA GLU A 579 -1.83 6.32 -2.61
C GLU A 579 -0.32 6.09 -2.36
N TRP A 580 0.09 4.86 -2.05
CA TRP A 580 1.45 4.53 -1.58
C TRP A 580 2.58 4.88 -2.55
N SER A 581 2.33 4.78 -3.85
CA SER A 581 3.25 5.20 -4.93
C SER A 581 3.13 6.69 -5.28
N GLY A 582 2.34 7.46 -4.54
CA GLY A 582 1.86 8.79 -4.94
C GLY A 582 0.72 8.71 -5.95
N GLY A 583 0.04 9.84 -6.16
CA GLY A 583 -1.13 9.94 -7.04
C GLY A 583 -2.35 10.51 -6.31
N ASN A 584 -3.54 10.28 -6.88
CA ASN A 584 -4.80 10.73 -6.30
C ASN A 584 -6.00 9.83 -6.63
N GLN A 585 -5.81 8.57 -7.09
CA GLN A 585 -6.94 7.74 -7.53
C GLN A 585 -7.95 7.50 -6.41
N TRP A 586 -7.48 7.08 -5.23
CA TRP A 586 -8.30 6.95 -4.03
C TRP A 586 -9.00 8.25 -3.62
N THR A 587 -8.30 9.38 -3.72
CA THR A 587 -8.89 10.70 -3.49
C THR A 587 -9.94 11.07 -4.54
N LEU A 588 -9.76 10.67 -5.81
CA LEU A 588 -10.66 10.98 -6.92
C LEU A 588 -11.96 10.17 -6.89
N THR A 589 -11.93 8.92 -6.40
CA THR A 589 -13.16 8.15 -6.17
C THR A 589 -13.99 8.76 -5.04
N GLY A 590 -13.34 9.48 -4.11
CA GLY A 590 -13.96 10.10 -2.95
C GLY A 590 -14.41 9.09 -1.88
N GLU A 591 -13.97 7.84 -2.01
CA GLU A 591 -14.36 6.74 -1.13
C GLU A 591 -13.58 6.74 0.18
N THR A 592 -12.32 7.19 0.14
CA THR A 592 -11.41 7.19 1.29
C THR A 592 -10.81 8.57 1.52
N THR A 593 -10.59 8.88 2.79
CA THR A 593 -9.91 10.10 3.23
C THR A 593 -8.83 9.76 4.26
N PRO A 594 -7.69 10.49 4.27
CA PRO A 594 -6.62 10.22 5.24
C PRO A 594 -7.05 10.36 6.70
N ASP A 595 -8.04 11.19 7.01
CA ASP A 595 -8.54 11.37 8.38
C ASP A 595 -9.37 10.19 8.92
N GLN A 596 -9.56 9.13 8.13
CA GLN A 596 -10.10 7.86 8.61
C GLN A 596 -9.00 7.03 9.29
N LEU A 597 -9.29 6.47 10.46
CA LEU A 597 -8.35 5.61 11.19
C LEU A 597 -7.87 4.46 10.30
N THR A 598 -8.77 3.79 9.61
CA THR A 598 -8.48 2.60 8.81
C THR A 598 -7.55 2.88 7.63
N THR A 599 -7.78 3.97 6.91
CA THR A 599 -6.91 4.45 5.83
C THR A 599 -5.51 4.75 6.36
N THR A 600 -5.44 5.57 7.42
CA THR A 600 -4.14 5.95 8.00
C THR A 600 -3.41 4.75 8.59
N ALA A 601 -4.11 3.88 9.31
CA ALA A 601 -3.54 2.69 9.95
C ALA A 601 -3.02 1.71 8.91
N THR A 602 -3.73 1.46 7.81
CA THR A 602 -3.26 0.55 6.75
C THR A 602 -1.98 1.05 6.09
N SER A 603 -1.88 2.34 5.76
CA SER A 603 -0.63 2.91 5.24
C SER A 603 0.50 2.89 6.28
N ALA A 604 0.21 3.27 7.53
CA ALA A 604 1.19 3.26 8.61
C ALA A 604 1.67 1.83 8.95
N HIS A 605 0.82 0.82 8.79
CA HIS A 605 1.15 -0.59 9.02
C HIS A 605 2.22 -1.09 8.06
N MET A 606 2.20 -0.65 6.79
CA MET A 606 3.31 -0.92 5.86
C MET A 606 4.64 -0.32 6.34
N ILE A 607 4.63 0.86 6.96
CA ILE A 607 5.84 1.46 7.56
C ILE A 607 6.34 0.59 8.72
N ALA A 608 5.43 0.14 9.60
CA ALA A 608 5.75 -0.78 10.68
C ALA A 608 6.31 -2.12 10.17
N ALA A 609 5.80 -2.62 9.04
CA ALA A 609 6.31 -3.82 8.39
C ALA A 609 7.75 -3.65 7.89
N GLY A 610 8.08 -2.48 7.31
CA GLY A 610 9.46 -2.13 6.97
C GLY A 610 10.39 -2.14 8.18
N ALA A 611 9.94 -1.58 9.31
CA ALA A 611 10.71 -1.63 10.56
C ALA A 611 10.88 -3.07 11.10
N LEU A 612 9.87 -3.93 10.92
CA LEU A 612 9.96 -5.35 11.28
C LEU A 612 10.96 -6.09 10.39
N ALA A 613 10.95 -5.85 9.07
CA ALA A 613 11.90 -6.44 8.15
C ALA A 613 13.36 -6.04 8.48
N GLU A 614 13.58 -4.75 8.78
CA GLU A 614 14.86 -4.24 9.28
C GLU A 614 15.28 -4.94 10.58
N LYS A 615 14.35 -5.08 11.54
CA LYS A 615 14.60 -5.75 12.82
C LYS A 615 14.97 -7.23 12.68
N LEU A 616 14.42 -7.91 11.67
CA LEU A 616 14.71 -9.30 11.35
C LEU A 616 16.04 -9.48 10.59
N GLY A 617 16.74 -8.39 10.26
CA GLY A 617 18.02 -8.43 9.54
C GLY A 617 17.86 -8.76 8.06
N MET A 618 16.67 -8.54 7.49
CA MET A 618 16.43 -8.70 6.05
C MET A 618 16.95 -7.51 5.24
N LEU A 619 17.08 -6.35 5.89
CA LEU A 619 17.53 -5.11 5.31
C LEU A 619 18.86 -4.71 5.96
N SER A 620 19.85 -4.41 5.12
CA SER A 620 21.20 -3.97 5.50
C SER A 620 21.39 -2.49 5.23
#